data_AF-A0A9W9Z9C9-F1
#
_entry.id   AF-A0A9W9Z9C9-F1
#
_cell.length_a   1.000
_cell.length_b   1.000
_cell.length_c   1.000
_cell.angle_alpha   90.00
_cell.angle_beta   90.00
_cell.angle_gamma   90.00
#
_symmetry.space_group_name_H-M   'P 1'
#
loop_
_entity.id
_entity.type
_entity.pdbx_description
1 polymer ?
#
loop_
_entity_poly.entity_id
_entity_poly.type
_entity_poly.pdbx_seq_one_letter_code
_entity_poly.pdbx_strand_id
1 'polypeptide(L)'
;MEATQVSVDVKLLQLNMTVAKTDTVLAAGNPEAIERQCSTLRSITAEITRMRLDVEAKKLEAKEEIADIQTWNTHLDAKLDEADNEVGKARKWLDDRKKETEVLAQEEKMRFEEKLHLKPNWNFRQNSKRRRQANTHMYKPRHRATSKPSSPNSKLPNLTALSWTGHDFGDSFQKP
;
A
#
# COMPACT_ATOMS: atom_id res chain seq x y z
N MET A 1 -13.53 -51.28 8.56
CA MET A 1 -12.76 -50.15 9.12
C MET A 1 -11.65 -49.72 8.17
N GLU A 2 -10.91 -50.66 7.55
CA GLU A 2 -9.81 -50.33 6.62
C GLU A 2 -10.19 -49.36 5.49
N ALA A 3 -11.32 -49.58 4.79
CA ALA A 3 -11.66 -48.75 3.63
C ALA A 3 -11.82 -47.24 3.95
N THR A 4 -12.31 -46.89 5.14
CA THR A 4 -12.44 -45.47 5.54
C THR A 4 -11.14 -44.87 6.07
N GLN A 5 -10.28 -45.67 6.69
CA GLN A 5 -8.93 -45.25 7.07
C GLN A 5 -8.08 -44.97 5.83
N VAL A 6 -8.10 -45.90 4.86
CA VAL A 6 -7.41 -45.73 3.57
C VAL A 6 -7.86 -44.45 2.85
N SER A 7 -9.15 -44.10 2.94
CA SER A 7 -9.67 -42.84 2.38
C SER A 7 -9.05 -41.60 3.03
N VAL A 8 -8.83 -41.60 4.35
CA VAL A 8 -8.14 -40.51 5.06
C VAL A 8 -6.68 -40.44 4.60
N ASP A 9 -6.01 -41.58 4.47
CA ASP A 9 -4.60 -41.64 4.09
C ASP A 9 -4.38 -41.13 2.64
N VAL A 10 -5.27 -41.47 1.71
CA VAL A 10 -5.26 -40.93 0.34
C VAL A 10 -5.40 -39.40 0.35
N LYS A 11 -6.26 -38.87 1.23
CA LYS A 11 -6.49 -37.42 1.34
C LYS A 11 -5.34 -36.69 2.02
N LEU A 12 -4.68 -37.32 2.99
CA LEU A 12 -3.41 -36.82 3.53
C LEU A 12 -2.30 -36.79 2.47
N LEU A 13 -2.22 -37.81 1.60
CA LEU A 13 -1.28 -37.78 0.49
C LEU A 13 -1.57 -36.61 -0.45
N GLN A 14 -2.85 -36.39 -0.78
CA GLN A 14 -3.29 -35.24 -1.57
C GLN A 14 -2.93 -33.91 -0.88
N LEU A 15 -3.09 -33.80 0.44
CA LEU A 15 -2.71 -32.63 1.23
C LEU A 15 -1.19 -32.39 1.13
N ASN A 16 -0.36 -33.39 1.39
CA ASN A 16 1.10 -33.29 1.32
C ASN A 16 1.59 -32.84 -0.06
N MET A 17 1.03 -33.41 -1.13
CA MET A 17 1.35 -32.99 -2.51
C MET A 17 0.96 -31.53 -2.77
N THR A 18 -0.17 -31.09 -2.22
CA THR A 18 -0.66 -29.72 -2.37
C THR A 18 0.20 -28.74 -1.56
N VAL A 19 0.55 -29.09 -0.32
CA VAL A 19 1.49 -28.36 0.55
C VAL A 19 2.81 -28.13 -0.17
N ALA A 20 3.44 -29.20 -0.69
CA ALA A 20 4.71 -29.11 -1.42
C ALA A 20 4.63 -28.22 -2.68
N LYS A 21 3.47 -28.15 -3.34
CA LYS A 21 3.27 -27.29 -4.50
C LYS A 21 3.17 -25.80 -4.13
N THR A 22 2.85 -25.47 -2.88
CA THR A 22 2.60 -24.09 -2.45
C THR A 22 3.83 -23.20 -2.66
N ASP A 23 5.03 -23.68 -2.33
CA ASP A 23 6.28 -22.93 -2.55
C ASP A 23 6.48 -22.56 -4.02
N THR A 24 6.15 -23.48 -4.95
CA THR A 24 6.25 -23.22 -6.39
C THR A 24 5.23 -22.16 -6.84
N VAL A 25 4.02 -22.19 -6.29
CA VAL A 25 2.97 -21.21 -6.60
C VAL A 25 3.33 -19.83 -6.03
N LEU A 26 3.93 -19.77 -4.84
CA LEU A 26 4.42 -18.53 -4.25
C LEU A 26 5.57 -17.93 -5.07
N ALA A 27 6.52 -18.75 -5.53
CA ALA A 27 7.62 -18.31 -6.38
C ALA A 27 7.14 -17.74 -7.73
N ALA A 28 6.03 -18.25 -8.27
CA ALA A 28 5.43 -17.72 -9.50
C ALA A 28 4.80 -16.32 -9.32
N GLY A 29 4.48 -15.94 -8.08
CA GLY A 29 4.05 -14.58 -7.72
C GLY A 29 2.72 -14.12 -8.33
N ASN A 30 1.86 -15.05 -8.76
CA ASN A 30 0.53 -14.74 -9.28
C ASN A 30 -0.51 -14.74 -8.13
N PRO A 31 -1.08 -13.58 -7.75
CA PRO A 31 -1.99 -13.47 -6.61
C PRO A 31 -3.21 -14.40 -6.70
N GLU A 32 -3.85 -14.47 -7.87
CA GLU A 32 -5.05 -15.31 -8.07
C GLU A 32 -4.73 -16.80 -7.99
N ALA A 33 -3.54 -17.22 -8.44
CA ALA A 33 -3.07 -18.59 -8.29
C ALA A 33 -2.82 -18.95 -6.82
N ILE A 34 -2.26 -18.02 -6.05
CA ILE A 34 -2.00 -18.17 -4.61
C ILE A 34 -3.33 -18.25 -3.82
N GLU A 35 -4.34 -17.44 -4.18
CA GLU A 35 -5.67 -17.52 -3.57
C GLU A 35 -6.38 -18.85 -3.86
N ARG A 36 -6.29 -19.35 -5.10
CA ARG A 36 -6.81 -20.68 -5.46
C ARG A 36 -6.09 -21.79 -4.69
N GLN A 37 -4.78 -21.67 -4.51
CA GLN A 37 -3.98 -22.61 -3.71
C GLN A 37 -4.44 -22.62 -2.24
N CYS A 38 -4.63 -21.44 -1.63
CA CYS A 38 -5.17 -21.32 -0.27
C CYS A 38 -6.55 -21.98 -0.13
N SER A 39 -7.43 -21.74 -1.10
CA SER A 39 -8.78 -22.32 -1.12
C SER A 39 -8.74 -23.84 -1.24
N THR A 40 -7.82 -24.36 -2.05
CA THR A 40 -7.63 -25.81 -2.24
C THR A 40 -7.13 -26.47 -0.95
N LEU A 41 -6.12 -25.90 -0.29
CA LEU A 41 -5.60 -26.41 0.99
C LEU A 41 -6.71 -26.46 2.05
N ARG A 42 -7.46 -25.37 2.23
CA ARG A 42 -8.58 -25.33 3.18
C ARG A 42 -9.66 -26.37 2.88
N SER A 43 -9.98 -26.56 1.59
CA SER A 43 -10.97 -27.56 1.18
C SER A 43 -10.51 -28.98 1.54
N ILE A 44 -9.23 -29.31 1.30
CA ILE A 44 -8.69 -30.64 1.62
C ILE A 44 -8.63 -30.84 3.14
N THR A 45 -8.15 -29.85 3.90
CA THR A 45 -8.13 -29.89 5.38
C THR A 45 -9.52 -30.10 5.95
N ALA A 46 -10.54 -29.37 5.48
CA ALA A 46 -11.92 -29.55 5.93
C ALA A 46 -12.46 -30.95 5.64
N GLU A 47 -12.13 -31.53 4.48
CA GLU A 47 -12.53 -32.88 4.13
C GLU A 47 -11.86 -33.93 5.03
N ILE A 48 -10.56 -33.77 5.33
CA ILE A 48 -9.82 -34.63 6.28
C ILE A 48 -10.46 -34.57 7.66
N THR A 49 -10.76 -33.38 8.18
CA THR A 49 -11.43 -33.23 9.49
C THR A 49 -12.77 -33.94 9.51
N ARG A 50 -13.57 -33.86 8.44
CA ARG A 50 -14.84 -34.58 8.34
C ARG A 50 -14.63 -36.10 8.36
N MET A 51 -13.74 -36.62 7.52
CA MET A 51 -13.48 -38.07 7.45
C MET A 51 -12.86 -38.61 8.74
N ARG A 52 -12.05 -37.80 9.43
CA ARG A 52 -11.49 -38.14 10.74
C ARG A 52 -12.59 -38.47 11.74
N LEU A 53 -13.62 -37.62 11.86
CA LEU A 53 -14.75 -37.86 12.77
C LEU A 53 -15.47 -39.17 12.44
N ASP A 54 -15.66 -39.46 11.15
CA ASP A 54 -16.30 -40.71 10.70
C ASP A 54 -15.47 -41.96 11.08
N VAL A 55 -14.14 -41.87 10.99
CA VAL A 55 -13.23 -42.97 11.37
C VAL A 55 -13.14 -43.10 12.88
N GLU A 56 -13.02 -42.00 13.61
CA GLU A 56 -12.97 -41.99 15.07
C GLU A 56 -14.23 -42.62 15.68
N ALA A 57 -15.42 -42.26 15.19
CA ALA A 57 -16.67 -42.88 15.61
C ALA A 57 -16.64 -44.42 15.45
N LYS A 58 -16.13 -44.91 14.33
CA LYS A 58 -16.02 -46.36 14.06
C LYS A 58 -14.98 -47.06 14.94
N LYS A 59 -13.86 -46.40 15.24
CA LYS A 59 -12.84 -46.93 16.17
C LYS A 59 -13.39 -47.04 17.59
N LEU A 60 -14.16 -46.05 18.02
CA LEU A 60 -14.87 -46.08 19.30
C LEU A 60 -15.94 -47.18 19.36
N GLU A 61 -16.74 -47.36 18.30
CA GLU A 61 -17.71 -48.46 18.18
C GLU A 61 -17.04 -49.84 18.26
N ALA A 62 -15.87 -49.98 17.63
CA ALA A 62 -15.06 -51.19 17.68
C ALA A 62 -14.33 -51.40 19.02
N LYS A 63 -14.42 -50.43 19.95
CA LYS A 63 -13.75 -50.44 21.26
C LYS A 63 -12.23 -50.56 21.13
N GLU A 64 -11.66 -49.91 20.12
CA GLU A 64 -10.21 -49.77 20.02
C GLU A 64 -9.66 -49.01 21.23
N GLU A 65 -8.37 -49.20 21.49
CA GLU A 65 -7.70 -48.54 22.61
C GLU A 65 -7.72 -47.02 22.43
N ILE A 66 -8.20 -46.31 23.45
CA ILE A 66 -8.31 -44.84 23.42
C ILE A 66 -6.95 -44.18 23.15
N ALA A 67 -5.86 -44.76 23.68
CA ALA A 67 -4.51 -44.25 23.47
C ALA A 67 -4.08 -44.32 21.99
N ASP A 68 -4.48 -45.37 21.26
CA ASP A 68 -4.18 -45.51 19.83
C ASP A 68 -4.98 -44.51 19.00
N ILE A 69 -6.27 -44.30 19.34
CA ILE A 69 -7.11 -43.28 18.70
C ILE A 69 -6.52 -41.90 18.90
N GLN A 70 -6.09 -41.56 20.11
CA GLN A 70 -5.47 -40.28 20.44
C GLN A 70 -4.15 -40.07 19.69
N THR A 71 -3.29 -41.08 19.65
CA THR A 71 -2.01 -41.03 18.92
C THR A 71 -2.24 -40.78 17.43
N TRP A 72 -3.20 -41.48 16.83
CA TRP A 72 -3.58 -41.28 15.44
C TRP A 72 -4.14 -39.87 15.20
N ASN A 73 -4.99 -39.38 16.11
CA ASN A 73 -5.55 -38.03 16.06
C ASN A 73 -4.47 -36.94 16.13
N THR A 74 -3.50 -37.07 17.04
CA THR A 74 -2.36 -36.15 17.14
C THR A 74 -1.51 -36.14 15.87
N HIS A 75 -1.31 -37.29 15.23
CA HIS A 75 -0.61 -37.35 13.95
C HIS A 75 -1.35 -36.56 12.84
N LEU A 76 -2.69 -36.67 12.78
CA LEU A 76 -3.49 -35.89 11.86
C LEU A 76 -3.41 -34.40 12.15
N ASP A 77 -3.54 -34.00 13.41
CA ASP A 77 -3.47 -32.60 13.83
C ASP A 77 -2.15 -31.96 13.38
N ALA A 78 -1.02 -32.64 13.56
CA ALA A 78 0.28 -32.14 13.09
C ALA A 78 0.32 -31.89 11.57
N LYS A 79 -0.37 -32.72 10.77
CA LYS A 79 -0.45 -32.56 9.31
C LYS A 79 -1.39 -31.45 8.87
N LEU A 80 -2.46 -31.22 9.60
CA LEU A 80 -3.35 -30.09 9.35
C LEU A 80 -2.66 -28.76 9.72
N ASP A 81 -1.95 -28.72 10.85
CA ASP A 81 -1.16 -27.57 11.28
C ASP A 81 -0.09 -27.18 10.25
N GLU A 82 0.58 -28.16 9.64
CA GLU A 82 1.54 -27.94 8.54
C GLU A 82 0.88 -27.23 7.35
N ALA A 83 -0.30 -27.70 6.94
CA ALA A 83 -1.06 -27.08 5.84
C ALA A 83 -1.56 -25.67 6.19
N ASP A 84 -2.03 -25.45 7.42
CA ASP A 84 -2.48 -24.13 7.88
C ASP A 84 -1.33 -23.12 7.96
N ASN A 85 -0.13 -23.57 8.32
CA ASN A 85 1.08 -22.75 8.26
C ASN A 85 1.39 -22.29 6.83
N GLU A 86 1.25 -23.16 5.84
CA GLU A 86 1.42 -22.78 4.42
C GLU A 86 0.37 -21.78 3.94
N VAL A 87 -0.89 -21.95 4.36
CA VAL A 87 -1.95 -20.95 4.11
C VAL A 87 -1.59 -19.61 4.75
N GLY A 88 -1.02 -19.62 5.96
CA GLY A 88 -0.53 -18.43 6.65
C GLY A 88 0.57 -17.70 5.88
N LYS A 89 1.58 -18.43 5.39
CA LYS A 89 2.66 -17.88 4.54
C LYS A 89 2.11 -17.26 3.26
N ALA A 90 1.22 -17.97 2.57
CA ALA A 90 0.61 -17.51 1.33
C ALA A 90 -0.23 -16.23 1.53
N ARG A 91 -0.96 -16.15 2.63
CA ARG A 91 -1.75 -14.95 2.96
C ARG A 91 -0.87 -13.75 3.28
N LYS A 92 0.21 -13.97 4.05
CA LYS A 92 1.19 -12.92 4.33
C LYS A 92 1.81 -12.37 3.04
N TRP A 93 2.16 -13.25 2.10
CA TRP A 93 2.68 -12.85 0.79
C TRP A 93 1.71 -11.92 0.04
N LEU A 94 0.42 -12.26 0.01
CA LEU A 94 -0.62 -11.44 -0.64
C LEU A 94 -0.75 -10.05 0.03
N ASP A 95 -0.75 -10.02 1.37
CA ASP A 95 -0.85 -8.77 2.12
C ASP A 95 0.37 -7.86 1.90
N ASP A 96 1.57 -8.44 1.90
CA ASP A 96 2.80 -7.69 1.65
C ASP A 96 2.85 -7.14 0.23
N ARG A 97 2.40 -7.93 -0.76
CA ARG A 97 2.30 -7.48 -2.15
C ARG A 97 1.33 -6.31 -2.31
N LYS A 98 0.20 -6.33 -1.59
CA LYS A 98 -0.77 -5.24 -1.60
C LYS A 98 -0.17 -3.95 -1.01
N LYS A 99 0.52 -4.05 0.12
CA LYS A 99 1.20 -2.88 0.73
C LYS A 99 2.24 -2.27 -0.20
N GLU A 100 3.02 -3.10 -0.90
CA GLU A 100 4.02 -2.61 -1.86
C GLU A 100 3.38 -1.78 -2.97
N THR A 101 2.24 -2.25 -3.52
CA THR A 101 1.51 -1.48 -4.54
C THR A 101 0.96 -0.15 -4.01
N GLU A 102 0.54 -0.10 -2.75
CA GLU A 102 0.06 1.12 -2.10
C GLU A 102 1.19 2.13 -1.86
N VAL A 103 2.35 1.66 -1.42
CA VAL A 103 3.56 2.49 -1.26
C VAL A 103 3.98 3.09 -2.60
N LEU A 104 4.03 2.30 -3.67
CA LEU A 104 4.37 2.80 -5.00
C LEU A 104 3.37 3.86 -5.50
N ALA A 105 2.08 3.65 -5.28
CA ALA A 105 1.06 4.62 -5.63
C ALA A 105 1.20 5.92 -4.82
N GLN A 106 1.54 5.82 -3.53
CA GLN A 106 1.78 6.97 -2.66
C GLN A 106 3.04 7.73 -3.08
N GLU A 107 4.13 7.04 -3.42
CA GLU A 107 5.35 7.65 -3.93
C GLU A 107 5.14 8.38 -5.25
N GLU A 108 4.37 7.79 -6.18
CA GLU A 108 4.02 8.46 -7.44
C GLU A 108 3.22 9.74 -7.19
N LYS A 109 2.25 9.68 -6.26
CA LYS A 109 1.47 10.85 -5.84
C LYS A 109 2.36 11.94 -5.26
N MET A 110 3.28 11.61 -4.34
CA MET A 110 4.22 12.58 -3.77
C MET A 110 5.12 13.20 -4.85
N ARG A 111 5.65 12.39 -5.79
CA ARG A 111 6.45 12.90 -6.91
C ARG A 111 5.66 13.83 -7.82
N PHE A 112 4.37 13.59 -8.01
CA PHE A 112 3.50 14.46 -8.79
C PHE A 112 3.26 15.80 -8.08
N GLU A 113 2.98 15.77 -6.77
CA GLU A 113 2.83 16.96 -5.93
C GLU A 113 4.11 17.80 -5.89
N GLU A 114 5.28 17.20 -5.70
CA GLU A 114 6.57 17.91 -5.76
C GLU A 114 6.78 18.61 -7.10
N LYS A 115 6.47 17.95 -8.23
CA LYS A 115 6.54 18.57 -9.57
C LYS A 115 5.59 19.76 -9.70
N LEU A 116 4.41 19.71 -9.10
CA LEU A 116 3.47 20.82 -9.08
C LEU A 116 3.99 22.00 -8.26
N HIS A 117 4.69 21.76 -7.15
CA HIS A 117 5.23 22.85 -6.31
C HIS A 117 6.53 23.46 -6.87
N LEU A 118 7.37 22.66 -7.53
CA LEU A 118 8.64 23.11 -8.12
C LEU A 118 8.45 24.00 -9.36
N LYS A 119 7.47 23.70 -10.22
CA LYS A 119 7.25 24.44 -11.49
C LYS A 119 6.87 25.91 -11.28
N PRO A 120 5.90 26.28 -10.42
CA PRO A 120 5.55 27.68 -10.14
C PRO A 120 6.70 28.44 -9.51
N ASN A 121 7.45 27.82 -8.60
CA ASN A 121 8.59 28.46 -7.94
C ASN A 121 9.74 28.74 -8.91
N TRP A 122 10.07 27.78 -9.79
CA TRP A 122 11.08 27.97 -10.83
C TRP A 122 10.66 29.07 -11.83
N ASN A 123 9.41 29.06 -12.29
CA ASN A 123 8.87 30.08 -13.19
C ASN A 123 8.89 31.47 -12.54
N PHE A 124 8.47 31.57 -11.28
CA PHE A 124 8.50 32.82 -10.51
C PHE A 124 9.93 33.36 -10.34
N ARG A 125 10.88 32.48 -10.00
CA ARG A 125 12.29 32.84 -9.86
C ARG A 125 12.91 33.29 -11.18
N GLN A 126 12.63 32.60 -12.28
CA GLN A 126 13.08 33.01 -13.62
C GLN A 126 12.50 34.35 -14.02
N ASN A 127 11.18 34.54 -13.84
CA ASN A 127 10.51 35.79 -14.19
C ASN A 127 11.06 36.96 -13.36
N SER A 128 11.36 36.73 -12.08
CA SER A 128 12.00 37.72 -11.21
C SER A 128 13.41 38.11 -11.69
N LYS A 129 14.22 37.15 -12.17
CA LYS A 129 15.54 37.45 -12.76
C LYS A 129 15.42 38.23 -14.07
N ARG A 130 14.47 37.85 -14.94
CA ARG A 130 14.17 38.59 -16.18
C ARG A 130 13.74 40.02 -15.90
N ARG A 131 12.85 40.24 -14.92
CA ARG A 131 12.42 41.58 -14.48
C ARG A 131 13.59 42.40 -13.94
N ARG A 132 14.49 41.81 -13.14
CA ARG A 132 15.71 42.49 -12.66
C ARG A 132 16.63 42.87 -13.83
N GLN A 133 16.91 41.97 -14.76
CA GLN A 133 17.76 42.26 -15.93
C GLN A 133 17.13 43.31 -16.86
N ALA A 134 15.82 43.25 -17.11
CA ALA A 134 15.10 44.27 -17.88
C ALA A 134 15.17 45.64 -17.20
N ASN A 135 15.01 45.69 -15.87
CA ASN A 135 15.15 46.92 -15.10
C ASN A 135 16.61 47.44 -15.09
N THR A 136 17.60 46.53 -15.07
CA THR A 136 19.02 46.90 -15.19
C THR A 136 19.37 47.39 -16.60
N HIS A 137 18.70 46.88 -17.64
CA HIS A 137 18.89 47.32 -19.03
C HIS A 137 18.20 48.65 -19.34
N MET A 138 17.11 49.00 -18.63
CA MET A 138 16.45 50.31 -18.72
C MET A 138 17.28 51.43 -18.08
N TYR A 139 18.18 51.11 -17.15
CA TYR A 139 19.13 52.05 -16.54
C TYR A 139 20.56 51.78 -17.01
N LYS A 140 20.82 51.97 -18.31
CA LYS A 140 22.20 52.29 -18.75
C LYS A 140 22.49 53.75 -18.39
N PRO A 141 23.49 54.06 -17.56
CA PRO A 141 23.90 55.44 -17.32
C PRO A 141 24.34 56.05 -18.65
N ARG A 142 23.58 57.01 -19.15
CA ARG A 142 23.99 57.84 -20.27
C ARG A 142 25.12 58.72 -19.74
N HIS A 143 26.37 58.31 -19.93
CA HIS A 143 27.52 59.19 -19.68
C HIS A 143 27.38 60.40 -20.62
N ARG A 144 27.06 61.56 -20.06
CA ARG A 144 27.27 62.85 -20.73
C ARG A 144 27.90 63.83 -19.75
N ALA A 145 28.85 64.56 -20.31
CA ALA A 145 29.85 65.38 -19.68
C ALA A 145 29.38 66.35 -18.58
N THR A 146 30.30 66.51 -17.65
CA THR A 146 30.51 67.57 -16.66
C THR A 146 29.79 68.90 -16.89
N SER A 147 28.98 69.30 -15.91
CA SER A 147 28.98 70.66 -15.36
C SER A 147 28.62 70.62 -13.87
N LYS A 148 29.42 71.31 -13.06
CA LYS A 148 29.43 71.39 -11.59
C LYS A 148 28.23 72.21 -11.03
N PRO A 149 27.99 72.22 -9.70
CA PRO A 149 26.70 71.87 -9.11
C PRO A 149 25.88 73.07 -8.61
N SER A 150 24.57 72.87 -8.49
CA SER A 150 23.73 73.61 -7.54
C SER A 150 22.68 72.66 -6.97
N SER A 151 22.76 72.44 -5.65
CA SER A 151 21.73 71.87 -4.78
C SER A 151 21.38 72.97 -3.74
N PRO A 152 20.22 72.95 -3.06
CA PRO A 152 19.27 71.83 -2.91
C PRO A 152 17.78 72.24 -3.03
N ASN A 153 16.95 71.43 -3.70
CA ASN A 153 15.56 71.20 -3.26
C ASN A 153 14.93 70.03 -4.01
N SER A 154 15.10 68.82 -3.48
CA SER A 154 14.42 67.63 -3.97
C SER A 154 12.97 67.61 -3.46
N LYS A 155 12.04 68.13 -4.26
CA LYS A 155 10.61 67.79 -4.12
C LYS A 155 10.40 66.40 -4.73
N LEU A 156 10.16 65.40 -3.87
CA LEU A 156 9.67 64.09 -4.29
C LEU A 156 8.22 64.23 -4.81
N PRO A 157 7.82 63.52 -5.88
CA PRO A 157 6.41 63.46 -6.25
C PRO A 157 5.63 62.65 -5.21
N ASN A 158 4.52 63.22 -4.73
CA ASN A 158 3.58 62.57 -3.81
C ASN A 158 3.06 61.27 -4.43
N LEU A 159 3.31 60.14 -3.76
CA LEU A 159 2.59 58.90 -4.01
C LEU A 159 1.22 59.02 -3.36
N THR A 160 0.18 59.26 -4.17
CA THR A 160 -1.20 59.16 -3.70
C THR A 160 -1.48 57.69 -3.40
N ALA A 161 -1.48 57.33 -2.12
CA ALA A 161 -1.98 56.04 -1.67
C ALA A 161 -3.47 55.94 -2.03
N LEU A 162 -3.82 55.04 -2.95
CA LEU A 162 -5.21 54.60 -3.06
C LEU A 162 -5.56 53.85 -1.78
N SER A 163 -6.31 54.52 -0.91
CA SER A 163 -6.98 53.90 0.22
C SER A 163 -7.94 52.83 -0.31
N TRP A 164 -7.63 51.57 -0.01
CA TRP A 164 -8.60 50.48 -0.11
C TRP A 164 -9.64 50.70 0.98
N THR A 165 -10.78 51.29 0.63
CA THR A 165 -11.96 51.25 1.48
C THR A 165 -12.51 49.84 1.45
N GLY A 166 -12.34 49.13 2.55
CA GLY A 166 -13.06 47.91 2.84
C GLY A 166 -14.55 48.18 2.79
N HIS A 167 -15.27 47.38 2.00
CA HIS A 167 -16.70 47.24 2.11
C HIS A 167 -16.95 45.81 2.57
N ASP A 168 -17.39 45.72 3.82
CA ASP A 168 -17.84 44.51 4.48
C ASP A 168 -18.96 43.86 3.67
N PHE A 169 -18.72 42.66 3.15
CA PHE A 169 -19.81 41.72 2.88
C PHE A 169 -19.97 40.87 4.13
N GLY A 170 -20.90 41.32 4.99
CA GLY A 170 -21.31 40.62 6.18
C GLY A 170 -21.95 39.27 5.86
N ASP A 171 -21.55 38.30 6.67
CA ASP A 171 -22.10 36.96 6.83
C ASP A 171 -23.63 36.91 6.79
N SER A 172 -24.15 35.85 6.16
CA SER A 172 -25.49 35.33 6.42
C SER A 172 -25.52 33.83 6.16
N PHE A 173 -24.91 33.06 7.06
CA PHE A 173 -25.24 31.65 7.28
C PHE A 173 -25.33 31.40 8.78
N GLN A 174 -26.54 31.25 9.31
CA GLN A 174 -26.80 30.22 10.32
C GLN A 174 -28.30 29.87 10.44
N LYS A 175 -28.54 28.56 10.28
CA LYS A 175 -29.70 27.77 10.73
C LYS A 175 -29.95 27.95 12.25
N PRO A 176 -31.16 27.66 12.74
CA PRO A 176 -31.58 26.27 13.01
C PRO A 176 -32.55 25.68 11.97
#